data_AF-A0A1A8H1B0-F1
#
_entry.id   AF-A0A1A8H1B0-F1
#
_cell.length_a   1.000
_cell.length_b   1.000
_cell.length_c   1.000
_cell.angle_alpha   90.00
_cell.angle_beta   90.00
_cell.angle_gamma   90.00
#
_symmetry.space_group_name_H-M   'P 1'
#
loop_
_entity.id
_entity.type
_entity.pdbx_description
1 polymer ?
#
loop_
_entity_poly.entity_id
_entity_poly.type
_entity_poly.pdbx_seq_one_letter_code
_entity_poly.pdbx_strand_id
1 'polypeptide(L)'
;MKAMETILKHHIIGALHPQLDPLQFAYRKGRSVVDAKTFILDIVHRHLEIPNSSARLLFVDFSSAFNTLQPHILAGKLSSLFHLDDQIILWILDFLTNRSQRVL
;
A
#
# COMPACT_ATOMS: atom_id res chain seq x y z
N MET A 1 4.10 -18.15 -14.15
CA MET A 1 3.35 -17.26 -13.24
C MET A 1 3.90 -15.83 -13.20
N LYS A 2 5.22 -15.61 -13.03
CA LYS A 2 5.83 -14.25 -12.93
C LYS A 2 5.54 -13.30 -14.11
N ALA A 3 5.33 -13.81 -15.33
CA ALA A 3 5.02 -12.98 -16.49
C ALA A 3 3.63 -12.29 -16.37
N MET A 4 2.60 -13.05 -15.99
CA MET A 4 1.25 -12.50 -15.80
C MET A 4 1.21 -11.51 -14.64
N GLU A 5 1.89 -11.83 -13.54
CA GLU A 5 2.09 -10.89 -12.41
C GLU A 5 2.70 -9.57 -12.86
N THR A 6 3.71 -9.63 -13.75
CA THR A 6 4.37 -8.43 -14.27
C THR A 6 3.44 -7.59 -15.13
N ILE A 7 2.64 -8.22 -16.00
CA ILE A 7 1.68 -7.52 -16.87
C ILE A 7 0.59 -6.86 -16.02
N LEU A 8 -0.06 -7.64 -15.15
CA LEU A 8 -1.15 -7.16 -14.31
C LEU A 8 -0.68 -6.09 -13.33
N LYS A 9 0.53 -6.21 -12.78
CA LYS A 9 1.11 -5.18 -11.91
C LYS A 9 1.14 -3.80 -12.57
N HIS A 10 1.55 -3.70 -13.84
CA HIS A 10 1.62 -2.41 -14.53
C HIS A 10 0.23 -1.79 -14.69
N HIS A 11 -0.74 -2.62 -15.10
CA HIS A 11 -2.12 -2.18 -15.25
C HIS A 11 -2.74 -1.73 -13.92
N ILE A 12 -2.61 -2.57 -12.88
CA ILE A 12 -3.12 -2.28 -11.54
C ILE A 12 -2.49 -1.01 -10.98
N ILE A 13 -1.16 -0.87 -11.00
CA ILE A 13 -0.50 0.34 -10.49
C ILE A 13 -0.97 1.59 -11.23
N GLY A 14 -1.17 1.52 -12.55
CA GLY A 14 -1.72 2.61 -13.34
C GLY A 14 -3.11 3.04 -12.86
N ALA A 15 -4.01 2.08 -12.64
CA ALA A 15 -5.37 2.34 -12.15
C ALA A 15 -5.39 2.88 -10.71
N LEU A 16 -4.52 2.37 -9.83
CA LEU A 16 -4.48 2.77 -8.42
C LEU A 16 -3.86 4.16 -8.20
N HIS A 17 -2.90 4.57 -9.05
CA HIS A 17 -2.03 5.72 -8.77
C HIS A 17 -2.76 7.04 -8.41
N PRO A 18 -3.87 7.42 -9.07
CA PRO A 18 -4.58 8.68 -8.75
C PRO A 18 -5.18 8.72 -7.35
N GLN A 19 -5.44 7.55 -6.75
CA GLN A 19 -6.18 7.44 -5.48
C GLN A 19 -5.29 7.06 -4.29
N LEU A 20 -4.00 6.78 -4.52
CA LEU A 20 -3.08 6.42 -3.44
C LEU A 20 -2.79 7.64 -2.55
N ASP A 21 -2.70 7.38 -1.25
CA ASP A 21 -2.33 8.39 -0.25
C ASP A 21 -1.00 9.08 -0.66
N PRO A 22 -0.97 10.43 -0.75
CA PRO A 22 0.25 11.19 -1.01
C PRO A 22 1.40 10.87 -0.04
N LEU A 23 1.08 10.49 1.20
CA LEU A 23 2.03 10.14 2.27
C LEU A 23 2.35 8.64 2.33
N GLN A 24 1.88 7.84 1.38
CA GLN A 24 2.36 6.47 1.21
C GLN A 24 3.75 6.49 0.56
N PHE A 25 4.80 6.30 1.36
CA PHE A 25 6.19 6.28 0.86
C PHE A 25 6.63 4.89 0.36
N ALA A 26 6.10 3.82 0.97
CA ALA A 26 6.46 2.45 0.62
C ALA A 26 5.82 2.02 -0.71
N TYR A 27 6.52 1.16 -1.44
CA TYR A 27 6.05 0.53 -2.68
C TYR A 27 5.63 1.49 -3.81
N ARG A 28 6.13 2.73 -3.81
CA ARG A 28 5.93 3.73 -4.87
C ARG A 28 7.24 4.05 -5.60
N LYS A 29 7.15 4.23 -6.92
CA LYS A 29 8.29 4.69 -7.72
C LYS A 29 8.68 6.11 -7.31
N GLY A 30 9.97 6.37 -7.12
CA GLY A 30 10.49 7.69 -6.77
C GLY A 30 10.23 8.12 -5.32
N ARG A 31 9.85 7.18 -4.44
CA ARG A 31 9.72 7.38 -3.00
C ARG A 31 10.61 6.39 -2.27
N SER A 32 11.10 6.79 -1.11
CA SER A 32 12.02 6.02 -0.29
C SER A 32 11.73 6.16 1.20
N VAL A 33 12.37 5.31 2.02
CA VAL A 33 12.34 5.44 3.48
C VAL A 33 13.00 6.75 3.94
N VAL A 34 13.92 7.31 3.16
CA VAL A 34 14.55 8.59 3.47
C VAL A 34 13.51 9.71 3.37
N ASP A 35 12.68 9.71 2.32
CA ASP A 35 11.62 10.71 2.15
C ASP A 35 10.62 10.68 3.32
N ALA A 36 10.24 9.49 3.77
CA ALA A 36 9.34 9.31 4.91
C ALA A 36 9.94 9.91 6.21
N LYS A 37 11.21 9.61 6.48
CA LYS A 37 11.91 10.15 7.66
C LYS A 37 12.04 11.65 7.60
N THR A 38 12.48 12.19 6.46
CA THR A 38 12.63 13.63 6.25
C THR A 38 11.31 14.36 6.44
N PHE A 39 10.22 13.81 5.90
CA PHE A 39 8.88 14.37 6.07
C PHE A 39 8.44 14.44 7.54
N ILE A 40 8.62 13.35 8.31
CA ILE A 40 8.27 13.33 9.73
C ILE A 40 9.13 14.35 10.51
N LEU A 41 10.44 14.38 10.25
CA LEU A 41 11.37 15.32 10.88
C LEU A 41 10.97 16.77 10.62
N ASP A 42 10.68 17.11 9.37
CA ASP A 42 10.26 18.45 8.97
C ASP A 42 8.96 18.88 9.66
N ILE A 43 7.96 18.00 9.72
CA ILE A 43 6.69 18.31 10.41
C ILE A 43 6.91 18.53 11.90
N VAL A 44 7.68 17.67 12.54
CA VAL A 44 7.97 17.78 13.98
C VAL A 44 8.71 19.08 14.26
N HIS A 45 9.76 19.40 13.48
CA HIS A 45 10.52 20.64 13.65
C HIS A 45 9.64 21.87 13.46
N ARG A 46 8.90 21.94 12.35
CA ARG A 46 7.99 23.08 12.08
C ARG A 46 6.97 23.28 13.19
N HIS A 47 6.48 22.21 13.82
CA HIS A 47 5.57 22.32 14.95
C HIS A 47 6.27 22.87 16.21
N LEU A 48 7.49 22.41 16.49
CA LEU A 48 8.25 22.80 17.69
C LEU A 48 8.78 24.24 17.66
N GLU A 49 8.81 24.90 16.50
CA GLU A 49 9.07 26.35 16.40
C GLU A 49 7.97 27.19 17.09
N ILE A 50 6.80 26.62 17.38
CA ILE A 50 5.72 27.30 18.10
C ILE A 50 6.07 27.33 19.60
N PRO A 51 6.12 28.51 20.25
CA PRO A 51 6.42 28.60 21.68
C PRO A 51 5.45 27.78 22.53
N ASN A 52 5.97 27.11 23.56
CA ASN A 52 5.21 26.23 24.46
C ASN A 52 4.46 25.07 23.76
N SER A 53 4.92 24.65 22.57
CA SER A 53 4.37 23.47 21.88
C SER A 53 5.11 22.18 22.26
N SER A 54 4.52 21.04 21.90
CA SER A 54 5.15 19.72 22.07
C SER A 54 4.70 18.79 20.95
N ALA A 55 5.60 17.96 20.45
CA ALA A 55 5.30 16.96 19.43
C ALA A 55 5.24 15.56 20.06
N ARG A 56 4.28 14.74 19.60
CA ARG A 56 4.17 13.32 19.95
C ARG A 56 3.98 12.51 18.68
N LEU A 57 4.70 11.40 18.56
CA LEU A 57 4.59 10.47 17.45
C LEU A 57 4.00 9.15 17.95
N LEU A 58 2.96 8.66 17.28
CA LEU A 58 2.41 7.32 17.51
C LEU A 58 2.94 6.39 16.42
N PHE A 59 3.64 5.34 16.83
CA PHE A 59 4.08 4.28 15.94
C PHE A 59 3.12 3.11 16.08
N VAL A 60 2.44 2.77 14.98
CA VAL A 60 1.54 1.62 14.89
C VAL A 60 2.13 0.65 13.88
N ASP A 61 2.22 -0.62 14.26
CA ASP A 61 2.60 -1.69 13.34
C ASP A 61 1.51 -2.75 13.32
N PHE A 62 1.30 -3.35 12.16
CA PHE A 62 0.30 -4.40 11.95
C PHE A 62 0.99 -5.76 11.89
N SER A 63 0.27 -6.80 12.30
CA SER A 63 0.70 -8.17 12.02
C SER A 63 0.76 -8.42 10.50
N SER A 64 1.48 -9.46 10.09
CA SER A 64 1.77 -9.76 8.68
C SER A 64 0.56 -9.56 7.75
N ALA A 65 0.70 -8.63 6.79
CA ALA A 65 -0.40 -8.20 5.93
C ALA A 65 -0.98 -9.35 5.10
N PHE A 66 -0.16 -10.15 4.42
CA PHE A 66 -0.66 -11.25 3.58
C PHE A 66 -1.21 -12.43 4.38
N ASN A 67 -0.79 -12.60 5.64
CA ASN A 67 -1.29 -13.67 6.50
C ASN A 67 -2.62 -13.32 7.16
N THR A 68 -2.93 -12.03 7.29
CA THR A 68 -4.13 -11.54 8.01
C THR A 68 -5.15 -10.86 7.11
N LEU A 69 -4.79 -10.54 5.86
CA LEU A 69 -5.68 -9.93 4.89
C LEU A 69 -6.89 -10.83 4.60
N GLN A 70 -8.08 -10.24 4.65
CA GLN A 70 -9.32 -10.91 4.29
C GLN A 70 -9.64 -10.65 2.80
N PRO A 71 -9.64 -11.69 1.94
CA PRO A 71 -9.77 -11.50 0.50
C PRO A 71 -11.06 -10.78 0.07
N HIS A 72 -12.19 -11.04 0.73
CA HIS A 72 -13.47 -10.39 0.43
C HIS A 72 -13.45 -8.87 0.69
N ILE A 73 -12.76 -8.41 1.75
CA ILE A 73 -12.59 -6.98 2.03
C ILE A 73 -11.69 -6.34 0.98
N LEU A 74 -10.61 -7.02 0.59
CA LEU A 74 -9.74 -6.55 -0.48
C LEU A 74 -10.51 -6.39 -1.80
N ALA A 75 -11.32 -7.39 -2.18
CA ALA A 75 -12.15 -7.34 -3.38
C ALA A 75 -13.10 -6.14 -3.37
N GLY A 76 -13.80 -5.93 -2.24
CA GLY A 76 -14.70 -4.78 -2.06
C GLY A 76 -13.98 -3.45 -2.24
N LYS A 77 -12.77 -3.30 -1.69
CA LYS A 77 -11.96 -2.07 -1.85
C LYS A 77 -11.47 -1.89 -3.29
N LEU A 78 -11.01 -2.95 -3.96
CA LEU A 78 -10.52 -2.88 -5.34
C LEU A 78 -11.64 -2.50 -6.32
N SER A 79 -12.87 -2.96 -6.08
CA SER A 79 -14.03 -2.60 -6.89
C SER A 79 -14.55 -1.19 -6.55
N SER A 80 -14.82 -0.90 -5.28
CA SER A 80 -15.53 0.32 -4.89
C SER A 80 -14.66 1.58 -4.86
N LEU A 81 -13.42 1.48 -4.40
CA LEU A 81 -12.52 2.61 -4.33
C LEU A 81 -11.79 2.75 -5.67
N PHE A 82 -11.13 1.69 -6.08
CA PHE A 82 -10.19 1.75 -7.20
C PHE A 82 -10.79 1.45 -8.58
N HIS A 83 -12.08 1.08 -8.64
CA HIS A 83 -12.81 0.81 -9.89
C HIS A 83 -12.08 -0.17 -10.82
N LEU A 84 -11.46 -1.19 -10.24
CA LEU A 84 -10.74 -2.21 -10.99
C LEU A 84 -11.74 -3.22 -11.60
N ASP A 85 -11.44 -3.70 -12.81
CA ASP A 85 -12.30 -4.66 -13.52
C ASP A 85 -12.49 -5.96 -12.71
N ASP A 86 -13.72 -6.48 -12.69
CA ASP A 86 -14.09 -7.68 -11.94
C ASP A 86 -13.20 -8.89 -12.29
N GLN A 87 -12.79 -9.03 -13.55
CA GLN A 87 -11.92 -10.12 -13.99
C GLN A 87 -10.52 -10.04 -13.35
N ILE A 88 -10.00 -8.83 -13.17
CA ILE A 88 -8.71 -8.62 -12.51
C ILE A 88 -8.85 -8.89 -11.01
N ILE A 89 -9.96 -8.45 -10.40
CA ILE A 89 -10.24 -8.72 -8.99
C ILE A 89 -10.34 -10.23 -8.75
N LEU A 90 -11.09 -10.97 -9.57
CA LEU A 90 -11.20 -12.43 -9.49
C LEU A 90 -9.84 -13.11 -9.67
N TRP A 91 -9.00 -12.62 -10.59
CA TRP A 91 -7.64 -13.13 -10.75
C TRP A 91 -6.78 -12.88 -9.50
N ILE A 92 -6.87 -11.70 -8.88
CA ILE A 92 -6.16 -11.39 -7.63
C ILE A 92 -6.64 -12.32 -6.50
N LEU A 93 -7.94 -12.59 -6.42
CA LEU A 93 -8.49 -13.50 -5.41
C LEU A 93 -8.03 -14.93 -5.60
N ASP A 94 -8.04 -15.43 -6.84
CA ASP A 94 -7.48 -16.74 -7.19
C ASP A 94 -5.96 -16.81 -6.90
N PHE A 95 -5.24 -15.70 -7.14
CA PHE A 95 -3.83 -15.59 -6.80
C PHE A 95 -3.57 -15.67 -5.29
N LEU A 96 -4.44 -15.07 -4.48
CA LEU A 96 -4.27 -14.97 -3.03
C LEU A 96 -4.84 -16.17 -2.26
N THR A 97 -5.70 -16.98 -2.87
CA THR A 97 -6.37 -18.11 -2.22
C THR A 97 -5.94 -19.45 -2.83
N ASN A 98 -6.07 -20.55 -2.07
CA ASN A 98 -5.87 -21.92 -2.57
C ASN A 98 -4.54 -22.22 -3.29
N ARG A 99 -3.46 -21.49 -2.98
CA ARG A 99 -2.14 -21.76 -3.56
C ARG A 99 -1.37 -22.85 -2.82
N SER A 100 -0.90 -23.84 -3.57
CA SER A 100 0.27 -24.63 -3.22
C SER A 100 1.53 -23.88 -3.68
N GLN A 101 2.11 -23.06 -2.80
CA GLN A 101 3.37 -22.40 -3.12
C GLN A 101 4.51 -23.43 -3.07
N ARG A 102 5.13 -23.71 -4.22
CA ARG A 102 6.44 -24.37 -4.27
C ARG A 102 7.50 -23.28 -4.33
N VAL A 103 8.20 -23.07 -3.21
CA VAL A 103 9.47 -22.36 -3.22
C VAL A 103 10.49 -23.34 -3.81
N LEU A 104 11.10 -22.97 -4.94
CA LEU A 104 12.27 -23.66 -5.47
C LEU A 104 13.52 -23.09 -4.81
#